data_AF-A0A7S2FPL3-F1
#
_entry.id   AF-A0A7S2FPL3-F1
#
_cell.length_a   1.000
_cell.length_b   1.000
_cell.length_c   1.000
_cell.angle_alpha   90.00
_cell.angle_beta   90.00
_cell.angle_gamma   90.00
#
_symmetry.space_group_name_H-M   'P 1'
#
loop_
_entity.id
_entity.type
_entity.pdbx_description
1 polymer ?
#
loop_
_entity_poly.entity_id
_entity_poly.type
_entity_poly.pdbx_seq_one_letter_code
_entity_poly.pdbx_strand_id
1 'polypeptide(L)'
;EPDFITKVFGRFLPNPDDMGLKRISVETAPEQFPCTKKRWAEPVDGDDEDVALFRPALAQTRFETRSLQLCYDAERDGWSADAFHAKLDRQGPGVVLCRT
;
A
#
# COMPACT_ATOMS: atom_id res chain seq x y z
N GLU A 1 -22.11 -16.70 -7.62
CA GLU A 1 -22.33 -17.75 -8.64
C GLU A 1 -21.31 -17.60 -9.75
N PRO A 2 -20.78 -18.68 -10.35
CA PRO A 2 -19.85 -18.55 -11.47
C PRO A 2 -20.55 -17.92 -12.69
N ASP A 3 -19.92 -16.90 -13.26
CA ASP A 3 -20.39 -16.22 -14.47
C ASP A 3 -20.42 -17.19 -15.68
N PHE A 4 -21.28 -16.90 -16.65
CA PHE A 4 -21.51 -17.70 -17.86
C PHE A 4 -20.21 -18.05 -18.59
N ILE A 5 -19.25 -17.12 -18.63
CA ILE A 5 -17.92 -17.35 -19.22
C ILE A 5 -17.17 -18.47 -18.49
N THR A 6 -17.16 -18.46 -17.15
CA THR A 6 -16.54 -19.52 -16.33
C THR A 6 -17.20 -20.87 -16.56
N LYS A 7 -18.53 -20.89 -16.78
CA LYS A 7 -19.29 -22.13 -17.01
C LYS A 7 -19.06 -22.74 -18.40
N VAL A 8 -18.87 -21.91 -19.43
CA VAL A 8 -18.66 -22.35 -20.82
C VAL A 8 -17.19 -22.73 -21.07
N PHE A 9 -16.24 -21.99 -20.52
CA PHE A 9 -14.80 -22.25 -20.73
C PHE A 9 -14.18 -23.20 -19.69
N GLY A 10 -14.77 -23.32 -18.49
CA GLY A 10 -14.21 -24.13 -17.40
C GLY A 10 -14.31 -25.66 -17.57
N ARG A 11 -15.00 -26.17 -18.60
CA ARG A 11 -15.12 -27.62 -18.83
C ARG A 11 -13.95 -28.23 -19.60
N PHE A 12 -13.17 -27.43 -20.32
CA PHE A 12 -12.09 -27.90 -21.20
C PHE A 12 -10.75 -27.20 -20.98
N LEU A 13 -10.72 -26.10 -20.22
CA LEU A 13 -9.49 -25.39 -19.87
C LEU A 13 -9.16 -25.62 -18.38
N PRO A 14 -7.86 -25.69 -18.02
CA PRO A 14 -7.44 -25.75 -16.62
C PRO A 14 -7.99 -24.57 -15.83
N ASN A 15 -8.12 -24.73 -14.52
CA ASN A 15 -8.54 -23.63 -13.66
C ASN A 15 -7.62 -22.41 -13.90
N PRO A 16 -8.16 -21.24 -14.24
CA PRO A 16 -7.35 -20.03 -14.51
C PRO A 16 -6.38 -19.69 -13.38
N ASP A 17 -6.76 -19.98 -12.12
CA ASP A 17 -5.90 -19.76 -10.96
C ASP A 17 -4.65 -20.65 -10.96
N ASP A 18 -4.76 -21.88 -11.48
CA ASP A 18 -3.64 -22.83 -11.65
C ASP A 18 -2.74 -22.44 -12.83
N MET A 19 -3.22 -21.58 -13.72
CA MET A 19 -2.48 -20.99 -14.85
C MET A 19 -1.91 -19.60 -14.55
N GLY A 20 -1.97 -19.15 -13.28
CA GLY A 20 -1.46 -17.84 -12.88
C GLY A 20 -2.33 -16.66 -13.31
N LEU A 21 -3.56 -16.89 -13.77
CA LEU A 21 -4.55 -15.86 -14.13
C LEU A 21 -5.44 -15.47 -12.94
N LYS A 22 -4.86 -15.42 -11.73
CA LYS A 22 -5.60 -15.02 -10.52
C LYS A 22 -6.11 -13.59 -10.67
N ARG A 23 -7.39 -13.39 -10.38
CA ARG A 23 -7.99 -12.05 -10.35
C ARG A 23 -7.34 -11.24 -9.24
N ILE A 24 -7.09 -9.96 -9.51
CA ILE A 24 -6.64 -9.03 -8.50
C ILE A 24 -7.74 -8.92 -7.43
N SER A 25 -7.34 -9.16 -6.19
CA SER A 25 -8.19 -9.05 -5.01
C SER A 25 -7.70 -7.94 -4.08
N VAL A 26 -8.55 -7.52 -3.15
CA VAL A 26 -8.20 -6.51 -2.14
C VAL A 26 -7.00 -6.97 -1.31
N GLU A 27 -6.84 -8.27 -1.07
CA GLU A 27 -5.70 -8.81 -0.31
C GLU A 27 -4.37 -8.71 -1.08
N THR A 28 -4.43 -8.82 -2.42
CA THR A 28 -3.22 -8.88 -3.27
C THR A 28 -2.76 -7.51 -3.78
N ALA A 29 -3.70 -6.59 -4.02
CA ALA A 29 -3.42 -5.22 -4.44
C ALA A 29 -4.48 -4.26 -3.86
N PRO A 30 -4.48 -4.06 -2.53
CA PRO A 30 -5.48 -3.21 -1.86
C PRO A 30 -5.50 -1.79 -2.41
N GLU A 31 -4.36 -1.29 -2.87
CA GLU A 31 -4.19 0.04 -3.47
C GLU A 31 -4.97 0.26 -4.77
N GLN A 32 -5.41 -0.80 -5.45
CA GLN A 32 -6.21 -0.68 -6.67
C GLN A 32 -7.69 -0.44 -6.38
N PHE A 33 -8.10 -0.48 -5.12
CA PHE A 33 -9.48 -0.31 -4.70
C PHE A 33 -9.67 1.07 -4.05
N PRO A 34 -10.88 1.68 -4.16
CA PRO A 34 -11.12 3.03 -3.66
C PRO A 34 -10.86 3.15 -2.16
N CYS A 35 -10.23 4.26 -1.76
CA CYS A 35 -10.13 4.62 -0.35
C CYS A 35 -11.54 4.81 0.25
N THR A 36 -11.71 4.42 1.51
CA THR A 36 -12.99 4.57 2.21
C THR A 36 -12.82 5.45 3.45
N LYS A 37 -13.86 6.20 3.82
CA LYS A 37 -13.92 6.95 5.09
C LYS A 37 -14.47 6.11 6.25
N LYS A 38 -14.64 4.81 6.04
CA LYS A 38 -15.32 3.90 6.97
C LYS A 38 -14.36 2.91 7.63
N ARG A 39 -13.12 2.85 7.18
CA ARG A 39 -12.07 1.97 7.66
C ARG A 39 -10.84 2.81 7.97
N TRP A 40 -10.20 2.48 9.08
CA TRP A 40 -8.98 3.10 9.56
C TRP A 40 -7.99 1.98 9.90
N ALA A 41 -6.70 2.21 9.69
CA ALA A 41 -5.70 1.23 10.11
C ALA A 41 -5.54 1.30 11.63
N GLU A 42 -5.38 0.13 12.25
CA GLU A 42 -5.03 0.03 13.66
C GLU A 42 -3.53 0.34 13.87
N PRO A 43 -3.12 0.79 15.07
CA PRO A 43 -1.71 0.92 15.41
C PRO A 43 -0.93 -0.37 15.19
N VAL A 44 0.32 -0.24 14.75
CA VAL A 44 1.24 -1.35 14.54
C VAL A 44 2.45 -1.21 15.47
N ASP A 45 3.06 -2.32 15.84
CA ASP A 45 4.31 -2.33 16.61
C ASP A 45 5.39 -1.50 15.89
N GLY A 46 5.97 -0.56 16.62
CA GLY A 46 6.98 0.39 16.11
C GLY A 46 6.41 1.73 15.64
N ASP A 47 5.10 1.96 15.75
CA ASP A 47 4.52 3.29 15.54
C ASP A 47 5.01 4.27 16.60
N ASP A 48 5.64 5.35 16.15
CA ASP A 48 5.97 6.49 16.98
C ASP A 48 4.85 7.55 16.95
N GLU A 49 5.08 8.66 17.65
CA GLU A 49 4.11 9.77 17.73
C GLU A 49 3.80 10.38 16.37
N ASP A 50 4.75 10.38 15.44
CA ASP A 50 4.59 10.93 14.10
C ASP A 50 3.74 10.01 13.23
N VAL A 51 4.03 8.69 13.27
CA VAL A 51 3.27 7.67 12.56
C VAL A 51 1.84 7.60 13.06
N ALA A 52 1.60 7.75 14.37
CA ALA A 52 0.27 7.75 14.94
C ALA A 52 -0.66 8.82 14.32
N LEU A 53 -0.12 9.96 13.86
CA LEU A 53 -0.90 11.04 13.22
C LEU A 53 -1.55 10.60 11.91
N PHE A 54 -0.90 9.72 11.15
CA PHE A 54 -1.36 9.34 9.82
C PHE A 54 -1.67 7.84 9.66
N ARG A 55 -1.35 7.00 10.67
CA ARG A 55 -1.65 5.57 10.70
C ARG A 55 -3.09 5.27 10.25
N PRO A 56 -4.14 5.93 10.77
CA PRO A 56 -5.52 5.66 10.33
C PRO A 56 -5.71 5.73 8.81
N ALA A 57 -5.04 6.68 8.13
CA ALA A 57 -5.17 6.90 6.69
C ALA A 57 -4.47 5.82 5.84
N LEU A 58 -3.66 4.94 6.45
CA LEU A 58 -2.97 3.85 5.76
C LEU A 58 -3.86 2.63 5.51
N ALA A 59 -5.13 2.67 5.94
CA ALA A 59 -6.09 1.61 5.68
C ALA A 59 -6.17 1.29 4.19
N GLN A 60 -6.20 0.00 3.85
CA GLN A 60 -6.25 -0.50 2.47
C GLN A 60 -5.06 -0.04 1.61
N THR A 61 -3.91 0.15 2.23
CA THR A 61 -2.63 0.33 1.54
C THR A 61 -1.67 -0.80 1.91
N ARG A 62 -0.57 -0.94 1.16
CA ARG A 62 0.50 -1.86 1.53
C ARG A 62 1.18 -1.50 2.86
N PHE A 63 0.91 -0.31 3.41
CA PHE A 63 1.45 0.15 4.68
C PHE A 63 0.54 -0.14 5.88
N GLU A 64 -0.71 -0.56 5.67
CA GLU A 64 -1.71 -0.73 6.74
C GLU A 64 -1.15 -1.50 7.93
N THR A 65 -0.49 -2.63 7.65
CA THR A 65 0.04 -3.55 8.66
C THR A 65 1.57 -3.51 8.79
N ARG A 66 2.24 -2.55 8.13
CA ARG A 66 3.70 -2.45 8.14
C ARG A 66 4.17 -1.41 9.16
N SER A 67 5.22 -1.79 9.89
CA SER A 67 6.04 -0.85 10.64
C SER A 67 6.79 0.06 9.65
N LEU A 68 6.78 1.37 9.92
CA LEU A 68 7.40 2.37 9.06
C LEU A 68 8.74 2.81 9.65
N GLN A 69 9.61 3.34 8.79
CA GLN A 69 10.94 3.80 9.18
C GLN A 69 11.20 5.17 8.59
N LEU A 70 11.87 6.04 9.36
CA LEU A 70 12.26 7.38 8.92
C LEU A 70 13.38 7.28 7.87
N CYS A 71 13.03 7.48 6.60
CA CYS A 71 13.98 7.46 5.48
C CYS A 71 14.62 8.83 5.19
N TYR A 72 13.94 9.92 5.55
CA TYR A 72 14.38 11.29 5.32
C TYR A 72 13.86 12.24 6.39
N ASP A 73 14.70 13.16 6.84
CA ASP A 73 14.36 14.25 7.75
C ASP A 73 15.01 15.53 7.21
N ALA A 74 14.21 16.56 6.92
CA ALA A 74 14.72 17.78 6.29
C ALA A 74 15.68 18.58 7.21
N GLU A 75 15.54 18.47 8.53
CA GLU A 75 16.47 19.11 9.49
C GLU A 75 17.84 18.41 9.50
N ARG A 76 17.86 17.09 9.28
CA ARG A 76 19.09 16.28 9.24
C ARG A 76 19.74 16.22 7.87
N ASP A 77 18.91 16.05 6.84
CA ASP A 77 19.30 15.69 5.48
C ASP A 77 19.24 16.87 4.50
N GLY A 78 18.61 17.98 4.90
CA GLY A 78 18.54 19.24 4.15
C GLY A 78 17.13 19.55 3.61
N TRP A 79 16.91 20.81 3.25
CA TRP A 79 15.62 21.30 2.76
C TRP A 79 15.52 21.41 1.22
N SER A 80 16.59 21.08 0.49
CA SER A 80 16.58 21.17 -0.98
C SER A 80 15.93 19.94 -1.62
N ALA A 81 15.26 20.15 -2.75
CA ALA A 81 14.73 19.06 -3.57
C ALA A 81 15.84 18.10 -4.02
N ASP A 82 17.02 18.63 -4.34
CA ASP A 82 18.18 17.82 -4.72
C ASP A 82 18.60 16.86 -3.60
N ALA A 83 18.62 17.31 -2.34
CA ALA A 83 18.95 16.45 -1.19
C ALA A 83 17.88 15.36 -0.99
N PHE A 84 16.61 15.71 -1.14
CA PHE A 84 15.49 14.77 -1.06
C PHE A 84 15.58 13.67 -2.13
N HIS A 85 15.73 14.06 -3.40
CA HIS A 85 15.83 13.13 -4.52
C HIS A 85 17.09 12.26 -4.46
N ALA A 86 18.24 12.85 -4.09
CA ALA A 86 19.48 12.11 -3.95
C ALA A 86 19.38 10.97 -2.92
N LYS A 87 18.55 11.13 -1.88
CA LYS A 87 18.38 10.15 -0.82
C LYS A 87 17.26 9.15 -1.08
N LEU A 88 16.12 9.59 -1.61
CA LEU A 88 14.88 8.79 -1.64
C LEU A 88 14.52 8.18 -2.99
N ASP A 89 15.14 8.61 -4.08
CA ASP A 89 14.83 8.06 -5.40
C ASP A 89 14.99 6.53 -5.41
N ARG A 90 14.00 5.85 -6.02
CA ARG A 90 13.94 4.38 -6.21
C ARG A 90 13.73 3.55 -4.93
N GLN A 91 13.37 4.15 -3.79
CA GLN A 91 13.05 3.39 -2.58
C GLN A 91 11.62 2.82 -2.53
N GLY A 92 10.77 3.21 -3.49
CA GLY A 92 9.38 2.77 -3.57
C GLY A 92 8.41 3.78 -2.94
N PRO A 93 7.17 3.36 -2.62
CA PRO A 93 6.19 4.25 -2.02
C PRO A 93 6.63 4.66 -0.61
N GLY A 94 6.20 5.84 -0.17
CA GLY A 94 6.46 6.37 1.17
C GLY A 94 5.40 7.37 1.59
N VAL A 95 5.47 7.80 2.84
CA VAL A 95 4.62 8.85 3.40
C VAL A 95 5.48 10.08 3.66
N VAL A 96 5.01 11.24 3.22
CA VAL A 96 5.64 12.54 3.53
C VAL A 96 4.77 13.25 4.56
N LEU A 97 5.34 13.52 5.73
CA LEU A 97 4.72 14.30 6.79
C LEU A 97 5.32 15.71 6.79
N CYS A 98 4.50 16.73 6.52
CA CYS A 98 4.91 18.12 6.60
C CYS A 98 4.32 18.78 7.85
N ARG A 99 5.13 19.53 8.58
CA ARG A 99 4.72 20.32 9.75
C ARG A 99 4.96 21.80 9.47
N THR A 100 4.05 22.65 9.96
CA THR A 100 4.09 24.12 9.84
C THR A 100 4.30 24.76 11.19
#